data_AF-A0A962GI14-F1
#
_entry.id   AF-A0A962GI14-F1
#
_cell.length_a   1.000
_cell.length_b   1.000
_cell.length_c   1.000
_cell.angle_alpha   90.00
_cell.angle_beta   90.00
_cell.angle_gamma   90.00
#
_symmetry.space_group_name_H-M   'P 1'
#
loop_
_entity.id
_entity.type
_entity.pdbx_description
1 polymer ?
#
loop_
_entity_poly.entity_id
_entity_poly.type
_entity_poly.pdbx_seq_one_letter_code
_entity_poly.pdbx_strand_id
1 'polypeptide(L)'
;MTNLIKKRGVQEMAQNKTRFQLKPLKLAMMAAALGMTGSSMSAEIWSNGDYSFSIDTTVSYGASWRIADRDNRLVGKANLNPFVGVDLTTGTSSSLAQRIAAPGRWSINSDDGNLNYDQGDLISNAIKFTSDIAFNGPTWGAFFRVNYFYDYENADNEKLSRTARHFVGEDFRLLDAYVYKDFDIGNQIASVRLGRQVVSWGESTFIQQGINIINPVDVSKIRVAGAELKEAFLPIDMISFTTSITDNLSMEAVYMLEFEQVDADPAGTYFSNNDFATPGGEYVALGFGIIPEYSGIDPAACTLPTEQFAALNPLVQNICGFSIGRMTTPDTDDDGQYGIAFRYYAEALNNTEFGFYYLNYHSRLPLISGYSLGDDPNGPAFAPAPSSPSTGGYFTEHPEDIDLYGLSFNTTIN
;
A
#
# COMPACT_ATOMS: atom_id res chain seq x y z
N MET A 1 34.74 25.58 -54.80
CA MET A 1 35.45 24.40 -55.37
C MET A 1 35.89 23.52 -54.21
N THR A 2 35.54 22.24 -54.30
CA THR A 2 36.24 21.10 -53.70
C THR A 2 36.09 20.80 -52.20
N ASN A 3 35.38 19.69 -51.97
CA ASN A 3 35.38 18.81 -50.80
C ASN A 3 36.78 18.50 -50.25
N LEU A 4 36.87 18.26 -48.93
CA LEU A 4 37.52 17.11 -48.27
C LEU A 4 37.91 17.45 -46.82
N ILE A 5 37.09 17.12 -45.81
CA ILE A 5 37.58 16.74 -44.46
C ILE A 5 36.65 15.70 -43.81
N LYS A 6 37.13 14.44 -43.81
CA LYS A 6 37.04 13.35 -42.82
C LYS A 6 35.72 12.99 -42.11
N LYS A 7 35.27 11.76 -42.43
CA LYS A 7 34.50 10.84 -41.58
C LYS A 7 35.11 10.69 -40.16
N ARG A 8 34.29 10.90 -39.14
CA ARG A 8 34.27 10.19 -37.83
C ARG A 8 32.79 9.83 -37.64
N GLY A 9 32.34 8.59 -37.67
CA GLY A 9 32.87 7.47 -36.87
C GLY A 9 32.35 7.60 -35.44
N VAL A 10 31.03 7.66 -35.25
CA VAL A 10 30.41 7.48 -33.93
C VAL A 10 30.52 5.99 -33.63
N GLN A 11 31.47 5.66 -32.76
CA GLN A 11 31.65 4.31 -32.25
C GLN A 11 30.44 3.90 -31.44
N GLU A 12 29.94 2.71 -31.75
CA GLU A 12 29.18 1.86 -30.85
C GLU A 12 29.89 1.79 -29.49
N MET A 13 29.25 2.31 -28.43
CA MET A 13 29.47 1.78 -27.09
C MET A 13 28.35 0.80 -26.81
N ALA A 14 28.55 -0.43 -27.28
CA ALA A 14 27.86 -1.59 -26.74
C ALA A 14 28.27 -1.71 -25.27
N GLN A 15 27.40 -1.26 -24.36
CA GLN A 15 27.49 -1.70 -22.97
C GLN A 15 27.16 -3.19 -22.96
N ASN A 16 28.22 -3.99 -22.81
CA ASN A 16 28.15 -5.42 -22.61
C ASN A 16 27.52 -5.70 -21.22
N LYS A 17 26.19 -5.58 -21.11
CA LYS A 17 25.42 -6.10 -19.98
C LYS A 17 25.23 -7.60 -20.24
N THR A 18 26.16 -8.40 -19.77
CA THR A 18 25.99 -9.86 -19.68
C THR A 18 24.89 -10.15 -18.63
N ARG A 19 23.61 -9.98 -19.00
CA ARG A 19 22.47 -10.48 -18.20
C ARG A 19 22.57 -12.01 -18.23
N PHE A 20 22.91 -12.60 -17.08
CA PHE A 20 22.91 -14.06 -16.91
C PHE A 20 21.47 -14.57 -17.07
N GLN A 21 21.12 -15.06 -18.26
CA GLN A 21 19.86 -15.75 -18.46
C GLN A 21 19.95 -17.16 -17.85
N LEU A 22 19.53 -17.27 -16.59
CA LEU A 22 19.42 -18.56 -15.91
C LEU A 22 18.14 -19.27 -16.33
N LYS A 23 18.28 -20.50 -16.84
CA LYS A 23 17.16 -21.35 -17.28
C LYS A 23 16.21 -21.65 -16.10
N PRO A 24 14.88 -21.69 -16.32
CA PRO A 24 13.85 -21.82 -15.26
C PRO A 24 14.02 -23.06 -14.37
N LEU A 25 14.62 -24.14 -14.88
CA LEU A 25 14.92 -25.35 -14.11
C LEU A 25 15.98 -25.12 -13.01
N LYS A 26 16.95 -24.22 -13.23
CA LYS A 26 17.96 -23.86 -12.22
C LYS A 26 17.37 -22.95 -11.14
N LEU A 27 16.41 -22.11 -11.50
CA LEU A 27 15.66 -21.24 -10.60
C LEU A 27 14.80 -22.07 -9.62
N ALA A 28 14.14 -23.11 -10.12
CA ALA A 28 13.41 -24.06 -9.29
C ALA A 28 14.32 -24.87 -8.36
N MET A 29 15.53 -25.25 -8.81
CA MET A 29 16.51 -25.93 -7.95
C MET A 29 17.17 -25.01 -6.92
N MET A 30 17.29 -23.71 -7.21
CA MET A 30 17.80 -22.72 -6.26
C MET A 30 16.72 -22.35 -5.22
N ALA A 31 15.44 -22.30 -5.63
CA ALA A 31 14.29 -22.17 -4.72
C ALA A 31 14.12 -23.40 -3.81
N ALA A 32 14.44 -24.62 -4.29
CA ALA A 32 14.44 -25.83 -3.45
C ALA A 32 15.66 -25.90 -2.49
N ALA A 33 16.75 -25.19 -2.78
CA ALA A 33 17.91 -25.09 -1.88
C ALA A 33 17.79 -23.93 -0.87
N LEU A 34 16.95 -22.94 -1.15
CA LEU A 34 16.54 -21.86 -0.24
C LEU A 34 15.29 -22.26 0.57
N GLY A 35 15.22 -23.50 1.03
CA GLY A 35 14.40 -23.84 2.19
C GLY A 35 14.94 -23.08 3.40
N MET A 36 14.67 -21.77 3.46
CA MET A 36 15.07 -20.92 4.57
C MET A 36 14.11 -21.22 5.70
N THR A 37 14.51 -22.21 6.50
CA THR A 37 14.02 -22.34 7.86
C THR A 37 14.38 -21.04 8.58
N GLY A 38 13.40 -20.16 8.76
CA GLY A 38 13.49 -19.11 9.76
C GLY A 38 13.87 -19.79 11.06
N SER A 39 15.07 -19.52 11.55
CA SER A 39 15.51 -20.05 12.83
C SER A 39 14.87 -19.15 13.88
N SER A 40 13.74 -19.56 14.45
CA SER A 40 13.25 -18.92 15.67
C SER A 40 14.14 -19.40 16.82
N MET A 41 14.97 -18.51 17.33
CA MET A 41 15.61 -18.71 18.63
C MET A 41 14.65 -18.14 19.67
N SER A 42 13.80 -19.01 20.21
CA SER A 42 13.03 -18.68 21.41
C SER A 42 13.94 -18.90 22.62
N ALA A 43 14.14 -17.85 23.40
CA ALA A 43 14.85 -17.95 24.67
C ALA A 43 13.96 -17.35 25.76
N GLU A 44 13.41 -18.20 26.62
CA GLU A 44 13.02 -17.78 27.96
C GLU A 44 14.32 -17.41 28.69
N ILE A 45 14.63 -16.11 28.73
CA ILE A 45 15.90 -15.62 29.29
C ILE A 45 15.86 -15.73 30.81
N TRP A 46 14.68 -15.55 31.41
CA TRP A 46 14.54 -15.49 32.85
C TRP A 46 13.11 -15.77 33.33
N SER A 47 12.99 -16.61 34.35
CA SER A 47 11.78 -16.74 35.18
C SER A 47 12.15 -16.76 36.66
N ASN A 48 11.30 -16.12 37.48
CA ASN A 48 11.44 -16.10 38.94
C ASN A 48 10.07 -16.10 39.60
N GLY A 49 9.59 -17.29 39.97
CA GLY A 49 8.26 -17.47 40.57
C GLY A 49 7.18 -17.06 39.57
N ASP A 50 6.44 -16.02 39.91
CA ASP A 50 5.29 -15.55 39.13
C ASP A 50 5.66 -14.56 38.01
N TYR A 51 6.96 -14.27 37.83
CA TYR A 51 7.44 -13.37 36.78
C TYR A 51 8.24 -14.11 35.71
N SER A 52 8.01 -13.78 34.45
CA SER A 52 8.78 -14.28 33.32
C SER A 52 9.13 -13.19 32.32
N PHE A 53 10.28 -13.35 31.67
CA PHE A 53 10.75 -12.50 30.59
C PHE A 53 11.22 -13.36 29.42
N SER A 54 10.62 -13.14 28.25
CA SER A 54 11.00 -13.84 27.01
C SER A 54 11.37 -12.84 25.92
N ILE A 55 12.32 -13.25 25.08
CA ILE A 55 12.59 -12.62 23.81
C ILE A 55 12.56 -13.68 22.72
N ASP A 56 11.82 -13.39 21.65
CA ASP A 56 11.69 -14.23 20.48
C ASP A 56 12.10 -13.40 19.26
N THR A 57 13.26 -13.72 18.71
CA THR A 57 13.79 -13.02 17.54
C THR A 57 13.73 -13.91 16.31
N THR A 58 13.13 -13.40 15.24
CA THR A 58 13.09 -14.02 13.92
C THR A 58 13.91 -13.18 12.94
N VAL A 59 14.84 -13.84 12.25
CA VAL A 59 15.56 -13.27 11.12
C VAL A 59 15.17 -14.04 9.86
N SER A 60 14.76 -13.32 8.83
CA SER A 60 14.42 -13.90 7.54
C SER A 60 15.11 -13.16 6.41
N TYR A 61 15.39 -13.88 5.33
CA TYR A 61 15.87 -13.32 4.08
C TYR A 61 15.05 -13.93 2.96
N GLY A 62 14.74 -13.14 1.95
CA GLY A 62 13.96 -13.60 0.82
C GLY A 62 14.30 -12.81 -0.43
N ALA A 63 14.16 -13.45 -1.58
CA ALA A 63 14.28 -12.80 -2.88
C ALA A 63 13.16 -13.27 -3.81
N SER A 64 12.65 -12.35 -4.62
CA SER A 64 11.60 -12.56 -5.61
C SER A 64 12.01 -11.95 -6.94
N TRP A 65 11.66 -12.60 -8.05
CA TRP A 65 12.01 -12.17 -9.41
C TRP A 65 10.83 -12.34 -10.37
N ARG A 66 10.77 -11.48 -11.39
CA ARG A 66 9.80 -11.60 -12.48
C ARG A 66 10.21 -12.72 -13.44
N ILE A 67 9.39 -13.75 -13.62
CA ILE A 67 9.76 -14.92 -14.46
C ILE A 67 9.28 -14.84 -15.92
N ALA A 68 8.30 -13.99 -16.21
CA ALA A 68 7.68 -13.90 -17.53
C ALA A 68 7.81 -12.48 -18.08
N ASP A 69 7.88 -12.39 -19.41
CA ASP A 69 7.85 -11.12 -20.13
C ASP A 69 6.59 -10.32 -19.80
N ARG A 70 6.72 -9.00 -19.94
CA ARG A 70 5.57 -8.10 -19.83
C ARG A 70 4.57 -8.36 -20.94
N ASP A 71 3.29 -8.38 -20.56
CA ASP A 71 2.20 -8.41 -21.54
C ASP A 71 1.91 -6.98 -21.98
N ASN A 72 2.21 -6.67 -23.24
CA ASN A 72 1.97 -5.35 -23.82
C ASN A 72 0.50 -4.91 -23.74
N ARG A 73 -0.46 -5.82 -23.56
CA ARG A 73 -1.88 -5.46 -23.36
C ARG A 73 -2.14 -4.76 -22.02
N LEU A 74 -1.25 -4.93 -21.05
CA LEU A 74 -1.33 -4.31 -19.74
C LEU A 74 -0.59 -2.96 -19.68
N VAL A 75 0.10 -2.59 -20.75
CA VAL A 75 0.90 -1.36 -20.87
C VAL A 75 0.15 -0.33 -21.70
N GLY A 76 0.22 0.93 -21.27
CA GLY A 76 -0.34 2.08 -21.96
C GLY A 76 0.12 2.19 -23.40
N LYS A 77 -0.80 2.54 -24.31
CA LYS A 77 -0.51 2.70 -25.75
C LYS A 77 0.71 3.60 -26.01
N ALA A 78 0.81 4.74 -25.31
CA ALA A 78 1.91 5.69 -25.46
C ALA A 78 3.25 5.16 -24.93
N ASN A 79 3.23 4.28 -23.92
CA ASN A 79 4.44 3.67 -23.37
C ASN A 79 5.01 2.60 -24.33
N LEU A 80 4.16 2.00 -25.18
CA LEU A 80 4.60 1.13 -26.29
C LEU A 80 5.00 1.91 -27.55
N ASN A 81 4.24 2.95 -27.88
CA ASN A 81 4.49 3.83 -29.01
C ASN A 81 4.26 5.29 -28.61
N PRO A 82 5.33 6.05 -28.31
CA PRO A 82 5.23 7.45 -27.89
C PRO A 82 4.53 8.38 -28.88
N PHE A 83 4.39 7.95 -30.15
CA PHE A 83 3.74 8.71 -31.21
C PHE A 83 2.30 8.28 -31.48
N VAL A 84 1.70 7.42 -30.65
CA VAL A 84 0.33 6.92 -30.90
C VAL A 84 -0.74 8.03 -30.97
N GLY A 85 -0.49 9.17 -30.33
CA GLY A 85 -1.33 10.36 -30.40
C GLY A 85 -1.22 11.17 -31.70
N VAL A 86 -0.23 10.88 -32.56
CA VAL A 86 0.10 11.66 -33.76
C VAL A 86 0.09 10.77 -35.00
N ASP A 87 -0.59 11.20 -36.05
CA ASP A 87 -0.44 10.61 -37.37
C ASP A 87 0.85 11.14 -38.00
N LEU A 88 1.87 10.28 -38.07
CA LEU A 88 3.19 10.64 -38.62
C LEU A 88 3.17 10.95 -40.12
N THR A 89 2.09 10.62 -40.84
CA THR A 89 1.97 10.93 -42.28
C THR A 89 1.45 12.35 -42.53
N THR A 90 0.56 12.83 -41.67
CA THR A 90 -0.06 14.16 -41.79
C THR A 90 0.54 15.18 -40.82
N GLY A 91 1.23 14.72 -39.77
CA GLY A 91 1.70 15.56 -38.66
C GLY A 91 0.57 16.07 -37.76
N THR A 92 -0.64 15.51 -37.87
CA THR A 92 -1.81 15.91 -37.08
C THR A 92 -2.11 14.88 -35.99
N SER A 93 -3.08 15.17 -35.11
CA SER A 93 -3.57 14.17 -34.14
C SER A 93 -4.05 12.91 -34.84
N SER A 94 -3.71 11.74 -34.29
CA SER A 94 -4.16 10.45 -34.82
C SER A 94 -5.67 10.30 -34.71
N SER A 95 -6.29 9.62 -35.67
CA SER A 95 -7.71 9.27 -35.65
C SER A 95 -8.03 8.21 -34.59
N LEU A 96 -9.30 8.13 -34.16
CA LEU A 96 -9.75 7.08 -33.24
C LEU A 96 -9.49 5.66 -33.79
N ALA A 97 -9.66 5.45 -35.10
CA ALA A 97 -9.40 4.16 -35.75
C ALA A 97 -7.92 3.75 -35.64
N GLN A 98 -6.99 4.69 -35.84
CA GLN A 98 -5.55 4.44 -35.64
C GLN A 98 -5.24 4.09 -34.18
N ARG A 99 -5.86 4.77 -33.21
CA ARG A 99 -5.67 4.52 -31.76
C ARG A 99 -6.25 3.17 -31.31
N ILE A 100 -7.41 2.78 -31.85
CA ILE A 100 -8.02 1.45 -31.59
C ILE A 100 -7.11 0.34 -32.12
N ALA A 101 -6.55 0.52 -33.32
CA ALA A 101 -5.67 -0.46 -33.95
C ALA A 101 -4.29 -0.57 -33.28
N ALA A 102 -3.84 0.47 -32.58
CA ALA A 102 -2.56 0.47 -31.88
C ALA A 102 -2.56 -0.52 -30.68
N PRO A 103 -1.46 -1.25 -30.42
CA PRO A 103 -1.34 -2.16 -29.28
C PRO A 103 -1.33 -1.41 -27.95
N GLY A 104 -1.64 -2.10 -26.86
CA GLY A 104 -1.67 -1.53 -25.51
C GLY A 104 -3.06 -1.06 -25.06
N ARG A 105 -3.16 -0.73 -23.78
CA ARG A 105 -4.40 -0.27 -23.12
C ARG A 105 -4.55 1.25 -23.16
N TRP A 106 -5.78 1.71 -22.93
CA TRP A 106 -6.17 3.11 -22.95
C TRP A 106 -5.77 3.93 -21.72
N SER A 107 -5.10 3.36 -20.72
CA SER A 107 -4.74 4.12 -19.52
C SER A 107 -3.31 3.80 -19.12
N ILE A 108 -2.55 4.84 -18.79
CA ILE A 108 -1.19 4.76 -18.25
C ILE A 108 -1.17 4.82 -16.70
N ASN A 109 -2.34 4.87 -16.06
CA ASN A 109 -2.44 5.13 -14.61
C ASN A 109 -2.25 3.86 -13.76
N SER A 110 -1.75 2.76 -14.33
CA SER A 110 -1.70 1.45 -13.66
C SER A 110 -0.76 0.45 -14.35
N ASP A 111 0.32 0.94 -14.95
CA ASP A 111 1.31 0.12 -15.68
C ASP A 111 2.76 0.38 -15.29
N ASP A 112 3.07 1.34 -14.42
CA ASP A 112 4.44 1.58 -13.95
C ASP A 112 5.06 0.32 -13.33
N GLY A 113 4.30 -0.41 -12.50
CA GLY A 113 4.74 -1.68 -11.92
C GLY A 113 5.09 -2.75 -12.97
N ASN A 114 4.48 -2.68 -14.15
CA ASN A 114 4.82 -3.55 -15.27
C ASN A 114 6.00 -3.02 -16.10
N LEU A 115 6.17 -1.71 -16.17
CA LEU A 115 7.21 -1.04 -16.96
C LEU A 115 8.57 -1.04 -16.29
N ASN A 116 8.57 -0.95 -14.95
CA ASN A 116 9.78 -0.85 -14.14
C ASN A 116 10.56 -2.17 -14.04
N TYR A 117 9.97 -3.32 -14.37
CA TYR A 117 10.58 -4.63 -14.16
C TYR A 117 10.52 -5.51 -15.42
N ASP A 118 11.66 -5.91 -15.95
CA ASP A 118 11.77 -6.87 -17.06
C ASP A 118 11.77 -8.33 -16.59
N GLN A 119 11.59 -9.25 -17.53
CA GLN A 119 11.82 -10.66 -17.26
C GLN A 119 13.24 -10.88 -16.72
N GLY A 120 13.32 -11.58 -15.58
CA GLY A 120 14.56 -11.91 -14.90
C GLY A 120 15.05 -10.84 -13.91
N ASP A 121 14.42 -9.67 -13.88
CA ASP A 121 14.74 -8.66 -12.86
C ASP A 121 14.25 -9.13 -11.48
N LEU A 122 15.03 -8.83 -10.45
CA LEU A 122 14.59 -8.94 -9.06
C LEU A 122 13.52 -7.88 -8.82
N ILE A 123 12.50 -8.25 -8.05
CA ILE A 123 11.43 -7.34 -7.61
C ILE A 123 11.51 -7.05 -6.11
N SER A 124 12.16 -7.95 -5.37
CA SER A 124 12.47 -7.80 -3.95
C SER A 124 13.68 -8.67 -3.60
N ASN A 125 14.55 -8.15 -2.76
CA ASN A 125 15.70 -8.85 -2.19
C ASN A 125 15.93 -8.32 -0.78
N ALA A 126 15.23 -8.90 0.21
CA ALA A 126 15.11 -8.31 1.53
C ALA A 126 15.69 -9.20 2.63
N ILE A 127 16.33 -8.56 3.61
CA ILE A 127 16.58 -9.11 4.93
C ILE A 127 15.66 -8.45 5.94
N LYS A 128 15.10 -9.23 6.86
CA LYS A 128 14.15 -8.78 7.87
C LYS A 128 14.54 -9.30 9.24
N PHE A 129 14.22 -8.49 10.24
CA PHE A 129 14.44 -8.76 11.65
C PHE A 129 13.16 -8.39 12.40
N THR A 130 12.59 -9.34 13.13
CA THR A 130 11.45 -9.10 14.03
C THR A 130 11.80 -9.62 15.40
N SER A 131 11.57 -8.81 16.45
CA SER A 131 11.79 -9.24 17.83
C SER A 131 10.57 -8.96 18.67
N ASP A 132 10.07 -10.01 19.31
CA ASP A 132 8.98 -9.98 20.26
C ASP A 132 9.58 -10.07 21.67
N ILE A 133 9.18 -9.19 22.57
CA ILE A 133 9.65 -9.12 23.95
C ILE A 133 8.43 -9.11 24.86
N ALA A 134 8.33 -10.09 25.76
CA ALA A 134 7.23 -10.19 26.70
C ALA A 134 7.74 -10.18 28.13
N PHE A 135 7.06 -9.43 28.99
CA PHE A 135 7.19 -9.48 30.43
C PHE A 135 5.85 -9.86 31.03
N ASN A 136 5.81 -10.94 31.79
CA ASN A 136 4.58 -11.41 32.43
C ASN A 136 4.77 -11.40 33.94
N GLY A 137 3.76 -10.92 34.66
CA GLY A 137 3.60 -11.07 36.10
C GLY A 137 2.26 -11.77 36.43
N PRO A 138 1.87 -11.81 37.72
CA PRO A 138 0.68 -12.57 38.14
C PRO A 138 -0.65 -12.10 37.54
N THR A 139 -0.84 -10.79 37.43
CA THR A 139 -2.11 -10.16 36.97
C THR A 139 -1.87 -8.99 36.02
N TRP A 140 -0.66 -8.85 35.51
CA TRP A 140 -0.30 -7.79 34.59
C TRP A 140 0.91 -8.20 33.77
N GLY A 141 1.10 -7.56 32.63
CA GLY A 141 2.29 -7.75 31.81
C GLY A 141 2.48 -6.63 30.81
N ALA A 142 3.55 -6.75 30.04
CA ALA A 142 3.89 -5.84 28.96
C ALA A 142 4.40 -6.61 27.76
N PHE A 143 4.07 -6.12 26.57
CA PHE A 143 4.49 -6.70 25.31
C PHE A 143 5.05 -5.62 24.39
N PHE A 144 6.20 -5.91 23.78
CA PHE A 144 6.87 -5.04 22.83
C PHE A 144 7.27 -5.85 21.59
N ARG A 145 6.96 -5.35 20.40
CA ARG A 145 7.38 -5.94 19.13
C ARG A 145 7.96 -4.88 18.22
N VAL A 146 9.17 -5.13 17.75
CA VAL A 146 9.83 -4.29 16.75
C VAL A 146 10.13 -5.09 15.49
N ASN A 147 10.02 -4.43 14.35
CA ASN A 147 10.37 -4.96 13.05
C ASN A 147 11.32 -3.99 12.33
N TYR A 148 12.30 -4.55 11.62
CA TYR A 148 13.16 -3.83 10.71
C TYR A 148 13.34 -4.64 9.45
N PHE A 149 13.34 -3.98 8.30
CA PHE A 149 13.76 -4.62 7.06
C PHE A 149 14.57 -3.68 6.18
N TYR A 150 15.36 -4.31 5.31
CA TYR A 150 16.11 -3.66 4.25
C TYR A 150 16.02 -4.51 2.97
N ASP A 151 15.52 -3.91 1.90
CA ASP A 151 15.43 -4.50 0.56
C ASP A 151 16.47 -3.87 -0.37
N TYR A 152 17.49 -4.66 -0.70
CA TYR A 152 18.62 -4.25 -1.54
C TYR A 152 18.22 -3.89 -2.98
N GLU A 153 17.09 -4.41 -3.48
CA GLU A 153 16.61 -4.09 -4.83
C GLU A 153 15.83 -2.77 -4.84
N ASN A 154 15.10 -2.46 -3.76
CA ASN A 154 14.17 -1.33 -3.71
C ASN A 154 14.73 -0.08 -3.01
N ALA A 155 15.66 -0.20 -2.05
CA ALA A 155 16.17 0.93 -1.26
C ALA A 155 16.82 2.05 -2.09
N ASP A 156 17.53 1.68 -3.15
CA ASP A 156 18.24 2.60 -4.05
C ASP A 156 17.68 2.58 -5.49
N ASN A 157 16.43 2.12 -5.67
CA ASN A 157 15.81 2.04 -6.98
C ASN A 157 15.39 3.42 -7.51
N GLU A 158 16.19 4.01 -8.41
CA GLU A 158 15.93 5.33 -9.00
C GLU A 158 14.63 5.43 -9.81
N LYS A 159 14.01 4.30 -10.17
CA LYS A 159 12.69 4.28 -10.84
C LYS A 159 11.55 4.60 -9.87
N LEU A 160 11.79 4.47 -8.57
CA LEU A 160 10.79 4.71 -7.53
C LEU A 160 10.98 6.11 -6.92
N SER A 161 9.86 6.77 -6.65
CA SER A 161 9.87 8.02 -5.90
C SER A 161 10.47 7.84 -4.51
N ARG A 162 10.95 8.92 -3.89
CA ARG A 162 11.46 8.88 -2.51
C ARG A 162 10.42 8.30 -1.55
N THR A 163 9.15 8.69 -1.71
CA THR A 163 8.03 8.16 -0.93
C THR A 163 7.90 6.66 -1.14
N ALA A 164 7.85 6.18 -2.39
CA ALA A 164 7.74 4.74 -2.66
C ALA A 164 8.90 3.93 -2.04
N ARG A 165 10.14 4.44 -2.13
CA ARG A 165 11.31 3.79 -1.52
C ARG A 165 11.26 3.71 0.00
N HIS A 166 10.59 4.64 0.67
CA HIS A 166 10.40 4.56 2.12
C HIS A 166 9.53 3.35 2.51
N PHE A 167 8.51 3.03 1.71
CA PHE A 167 7.62 1.89 1.99
C PHE A 167 8.25 0.54 1.68
N VAL A 168 9.00 0.42 0.58
CA VAL A 168 9.50 -0.89 0.09
C VAL A 168 11.02 -1.08 0.17
N GLY A 169 11.77 -0.04 0.52
CA GLY A 169 13.24 -0.07 0.55
C GLY A 169 13.82 -0.37 1.91
N GLU A 170 13.49 0.45 2.92
CA GLU A 170 13.98 0.29 4.29
C GLU A 170 12.98 0.90 5.26
N ASP A 171 12.70 0.19 6.35
CA ASP A 171 11.78 0.67 7.39
C ASP A 171 12.08 0.04 8.74
N PHE A 172 11.86 0.82 9.79
CA PHE A 172 11.86 0.38 11.18
C PHE A 172 10.50 0.68 11.78
N ARG A 173 9.81 -0.33 12.29
CA ARG A 173 8.47 -0.20 12.88
C ARG A 173 8.43 -0.73 14.30
N LEU A 174 7.82 0.07 15.18
CA LEU A 174 7.28 -0.40 16.44
C LEU A 174 5.89 -0.98 16.13
N LEU A 175 5.79 -2.30 16.07
CA LEU A 175 4.51 -2.95 15.79
C LEU A 175 3.66 -2.91 17.05
N ASP A 176 4.02 -3.60 18.12
CA ASP A 176 3.23 -3.64 19.36
C ASP A 176 4.01 -3.01 20.51
N ALA A 177 3.33 -2.26 21.37
CA ALA A 177 3.85 -1.73 22.62
C ALA A 177 2.70 -1.43 23.58
N TYR A 178 2.34 -2.41 24.40
CA TYR A 178 1.22 -2.27 25.32
C TYR A 178 1.51 -2.91 26.68
N VAL A 179 0.76 -2.43 27.68
CA VAL A 179 0.65 -3.06 28.98
C VAL A 179 -0.75 -3.59 29.15
N TYR A 180 -0.89 -4.69 29.89
CA TYR A 180 -2.19 -5.25 30.23
C TYR A 180 -2.30 -5.52 31.72
N LYS A 181 -3.53 -5.54 32.20
CA LYS A 181 -3.86 -5.90 33.57
C LYS A 181 -5.16 -6.69 33.61
N ASP A 182 -5.11 -7.78 34.37
CA ASP A 182 -6.23 -8.67 34.63
C ASP A 182 -6.83 -8.35 36.00
N PHE A 183 -8.15 -8.51 36.09
CA PHE A 183 -8.93 -8.22 37.27
C PHE A 183 -10.01 -9.30 37.44
N ASP A 184 -10.26 -9.69 38.67
CA ASP A 184 -11.42 -10.51 39.01
C ASP A 184 -12.65 -9.63 39.21
N ILE A 185 -13.71 -9.88 38.44
CA ILE A 185 -15.02 -9.27 38.58
C ILE A 185 -16.02 -10.37 38.98
N GLY A 186 -16.19 -10.56 40.28
CA GLY A 186 -17.00 -11.66 40.81
C GLY A 186 -16.33 -13.01 40.54
N ASN A 187 -16.96 -13.84 39.71
CA ASN A 187 -16.41 -15.14 39.30
C ASN A 187 -15.80 -15.10 37.88
N GLN A 188 -15.74 -13.93 37.26
CA GLN A 188 -15.29 -13.75 35.88
C GLN A 188 -13.99 -12.94 35.85
N ILE A 189 -13.16 -13.19 34.84
CA ILE A 189 -11.91 -12.45 34.62
C ILE A 189 -12.17 -11.37 33.58
N ALA A 190 -11.70 -10.16 33.88
CA ALA A 190 -11.65 -9.05 32.94
C ALA A 190 -10.19 -8.64 32.69
N SER A 191 -9.90 -8.17 31.49
CA SER A 191 -8.59 -7.67 31.08
C SER A 191 -8.72 -6.30 30.47
N VAL A 192 -7.82 -5.39 30.82
CA VAL A 192 -7.64 -4.09 30.16
C VAL A 192 -6.26 -4.06 29.53
N ARG A 193 -6.15 -3.62 28.28
CA ARG A 193 -4.86 -3.30 27.64
C ARG A 193 -4.82 -1.85 27.22
N LEU A 194 -3.64 -1.24 27.36
CA LEU A 194 -3.39 0.14 26.98
C LEU A 194 -2.07 0.22 26.20
N GLY A 195 -2.12 0.87 25.04
CA GLY A 195 -0.98 1.14 24.17
C GLY A 195 -1.22 0.65 22.75
N ARG A 196 -0.13 0.58 21.99
CA ARG A 196 -0.13 0.19 20.57
C ARG A 196 -0.31 -1.32 20.43
N GLN A 197 -1.41 -1.74 19.82
CA GLN A 197 -1.78 -3.16 19.74
C GLN A 197 -2.71 -3.44 18.55
N VAL A 198 -2.86 -4.72 18.22
CA VAL A 198 -3.84 -5.23 17.25
C VAL A 198 -5.00 -5.90 17.99
N VAL A 199 -6.24 -5.57 17.62
CA VAL A 199 -7.46 -6.20 18.17
C VAL A 199 -8.32 -6.75 17.04
N SER A 200 -8.50 -8.07 17.00
CA SER A 200 -9.23 -8.73 15.92
C SER A 200 -10.60 -9.27 16.35
N TRP A 201 -11.65 -8.76 15.70
CA TRP A 201 -13.04 -9.16 15.95
C TRP A 201 -13.65 -10.05 14.88
N GLY A 202 -12.90 -10.42 13.85
CA GLY A 202 -13.41 -11.27 12.78
C GLY A 202 -12.31 -11.98 12.00
N GLU A 203 -12.67 -13.13 11.44
CA GLU A 203 -11.75 -13.98 10.66
C GLU A 203 -11.54 -13.47 9.23
N SER A 204 -12.41 -12.57 8.75
CA SER A 204 -12.29 -11.98 7.41
C SER A 204 -11.18 -10.94 7.37
N THR A 205 -9.98 -11.39 6.99
CA THR A 205 -8.82 -10.54 6.72
C THR A 205 -8.72 -10.12 5.24
N PHE A 206 -9.46 -10.78 4.34
CA PHE A 206 -9.37 -10.56 2.89
C PHE A 206 -10.36 -9.53 2.34
N ILE A 207 -11.56 -9.44 2.93
CA ILE A 207 -12.55 -8.42 2.54
C ILE A 207 -12.26 -7.16 3.35
N GLN A 208 -11.72 -6.15 2.68
CA GLN A 208 -11.50 -4.83 3.25
C GLN A 208 -12.85 -4.20 3.63
N GLN A 209 -12.87 -3.36 4.69
CA GLN A 209 -14.07 -2.76 5.28
C GLN A 209 -15.02 -3.74 6.02
N GLY A 210 -14.51 -4.91 6.42
CA GLY A 210 -15.20 -5.80 7.37
C GLY A 210 -15.01 -5.36 8.83
N ILE A 211 -15.48 -6.17 9.78
CA ILE A 211 -15.37 -5.85 11.22
C ILE A 211 -13.93 -5.73 11.72
N ASN A 212 -12.98 -6.32 11.01
CA ASN A 212 -11.55 -6.24 11.32
C ASN A 212 -10.90 -4.91 10.87
N ILE A 213 -11.70 -3.92 10.42
CA ILE A 213 -11.23 -2.59 10.00
C ILE A 213 -10.51 -1.81 11.10
N ILE A 214 -10.66 -2.25 12.36
CA ILE A 214 -9.92 -1.76 13.54
C ILE A 214 -8.40 -1.77 13.29
N ASN A 215 -7.89 -2.75 12.54
CA ASN A 215 -6.47 -2.90 12.27
C ASN A 215 -6.18 -2.57 10.81
N PRO A 216 -5.55 -1.42 10.52
CA PRO A 216 -5.04 -1.14 9.19
C PRO A 216 -4.01 -2.18 8.78
N VAL A 217 -3.78 -2.26 7.47
CA VAL A 217 -2.89 -3.25 6.88
C VAL A 217 -1.92 -2.54 5.95
N ASP A 218 -0.66 -2.93 6.01
CA ASP A 218 0.33 -2.61 4.99
C ASP A 218 0.43 -3.74 3.98
N VAL A 219 -0.12 -3.49 2.80
CA VAL A 219 -0.15 -4.44 1.69
C VAL A 219 1.26 -4.66 1.14
N SER A 220 2.10 -3.63 1.13
CA SER A 220 3.46 -3.71 0.60
C SER A 220 4.33 -4.66 1.43
N LYS A 221 4.15 -4.72 2.76
CA LYS A 221 4.91 -5.66 3.62
C LYS A 221 4.57 -7.11 3.37
N ILE A 222 3.33 -7.45 3.01
CA ILE A 222 2.93 -8.85 2.71
C ILE A 222 3.63 -9.37 1.44
N ARG A 223 4.09 -8.47 0.57
CA ARG A 223 4.69 -8.80 -0.72
C ARG A 223 6.21 -8.88 -0.69
N VAL A 224 6.83 -8.44 0.41
CA VAL A 224 8.25 -8.65 0.65
C VAL A 224 8.51 -10.14 0.78
N ALA A 225 9.58 -10.63 0.16
CA ALA A 225 9.91 -12.05 0.23
C ALA A 225 10.14 -12.47 1.69
N GLY A 226 9.45 -13.54 2.13
CA GLY A 226 9.49 -14.00 3.52
C GLY A 226 8.60 -13.23 4.50
N ALA A 227 7.65 -12.43 4.02
CA ALA A 227 6.65 -11.72 4.84
C ALA A 227 5.89 -12.64 5.80
N GLU A 228 5.66 -12.16 7.02
CA GLU A 228 4.76 -12.81 7.99
C GLU A 228 3.47 -12.01 8.15
N LEU A 229 2.35 -12.68 8.43
CA LEU A 229 1.06 -12.00 8.58
C LEU A 229 1.05 -11.00 9.75
N LYS A 230 1.83 -11.27 10.80
CA LYS A 230 1.97 -10.35 11.94
C LYS A 230 2.68 -9.03 11.60
N GLU A 231 3.39 -8.97 10.48
CA GLU A 231 4.02 -7.75 9.98
C GLU A 231 3.06 -6.91 9.11
N ALA A 232 1.95 -7.52 8.68
CA ALA A 232 0.99 -6.89 7.80
C ALA A 232 0.07 -5.92 8.53
N PHE A 233 -0.34 -6.26 9.75
CA PHE A 233 -1.20 -5.40 10.56
C PHE A 233 -0.40 -4.24 11.12
N LEU A 234 -0.91 -3.03 10.92
CA LEU A 234 -0.39 -1.80 11.51
C LEU A 234 -1.09 -1.59 12.86
N PRO A 235 -0.39 -1.76 13.99
CA PRO A 235 -1.05 -1.64 15.27
C PRO A 235 -1.14 -0.15 15.63
N ILE A 236 -2.24 0.22 16.29
CA ILE A 236 -2.55 1.60 16.67
C ILE A 236 -2.68 1.72 18.18
N ASP A 237 -2.45 2.92 18.70
CA ASP A 237 -2.66 3.21 20.10
C ASP A 237 -4.15 3.10 20.46
N MET A 238 -4.48 2.24 21.44
CA MET A 238 -5.85 2.01 21.87
C MET A 238 -5.95 1.55 23.32
N ILE A 239 -7.16 1.68 23.86
CA ILE A 239 -7.60 1.03 25.09
C ILE A 239 -8.53 -0.11 24.69
N SER A 240 -8.22 -1.33 25.12
CA SER A 240 -9.11 -2.48 24.94
C SER A 240 -9.54 -3.04 26.29
N PHE A 241 -10.80 -3.46 26.38
CA PHE A 241 -11.39 -4.10 27.55
C PHE A 241 -12.11 -5.36 27.12
N THR A 242 -11.83 -6.48 27.79
CA THR A 242 -12.48 -7.78 27.53
C THR A 242 -12.98 -8.35 28.85
N THR A 243 -14.18 -8.91 28.87
CA THR A 243 -14.72 -9.60 30.06
C THR A 243 -15.74 -10.67 29.68
N SER A 244 -15.84 -11.71 30.51
CA SER A 244 -17.00 -12.62 30.51
C SER A 244 -18.10 -12.02 31.37
N ILE A 245 -19.29 -11.80 30.80
CA ILE A 245 -20.47 -11.34 31.54
C ILE A 245 -21.13 -12.54 32.24
N THR A 246 -21.24 -13.65 31.52
CA THR A 246 -21.73 -14.95 32.02
C THR A 246 -20.86 -16.06 31.43
N ASP A 247 -21.10 -17.31 31.81
CA ASP A 247 -20.37 -18.48 31.29
C ASP A 247 -20.54 -18.69 29.77
N ASN A 248 -21.53 -18.03 29.17
CA ASN A 248 -21.84 -18.12 27.75
C ASN A 248 -21.98 -16.76 27.04
N LEU A 249 -21.67 -15.65 27.70
CA LEU A 249 -21.71 -14.31 27.12
C LEU A 249 -20.43 -13.56 27.48
N SER A 250 -19.70 -13.13 26.45
CA SER A 250 -18.54 -12.25 26.61
C SER A 250 -18.76 -10.91 25.92
N MET A 251 -18.03 -9.91 26.40
CA MET A 251 -18.02 -8.56 25.85
C MET A 251 -16.60 -8.10 25.66
N GLU A 252 -16.38 -7.41 24.55
CA GLU A 252 -15.14 -6.70 24.25
C GLU A 252 -15.47 -5.27 23.84
N ALA A 253 -14.66 -4.31 24.26
CA ALA A 253 -14.80 -2.91 23.90
C ALA A 253 -13.42 -2.34 23.57
N VAL A 254 -13.38 -1.46 22.59
CA VAL A 254 -12.17 -0.72 22.22
C VAL A 254 -12.46 0.76 22.11
N TYR A 255 -11.47 1.57 22.46
CA TYR A 255 -11.41 2.98 22.17
C TYR A 255 -10.06 3.24 21.50
N MET A 256 -10.10 3.66 20.24
CA MET A 256 -8.91 3.93 19.43
C MET A 256 -8.48 5.38 19.69
N LEU A 257 -7.19 5.59 19.92
CA LEU A 257 -6.58 6.88 20.27
C LEU A 257 -5.76 7.48 19.11
N GLU A 258 -5.69 6.76 18.00
CA GLU A 258 -4.86 7.05 16.83
C GLU A 258 -5.59 6.58 15.57
N PHE A 259 -5.56 7.43 14.55
CA PHE A 259 -5.88 7.08 13.19
C PHE A 259 -4.63 6.64 12.44
N GLU A 260 -4.78 5.57 11.65
CA GLU A 260 -3.71 5.06 10.79
C GLU A 260 -4.34 4.47 9.54
N GLN A 261 -3.81 4.80 8.37
CA GLN A 261 -4.41 4.41 7.09
C GLN A 261 -3.92 3.02 6.63
N VAL A 262 -4.61 2.47 5.63
CA VAL A 262 -4.10 1.30 4.90
C VAL A 262 -2.98 1.75 3.96
N ASP A 263 -1.82 1.13 4.11
CA ASP A 263 -0.69 1.33 3.22
C ASP A 263 -0.85 0.43 1.98
N ALA A 264 -1.23 1.06 0.86
CA ALA A 264 -1.32 0.41 -0.44
C ALA A 264 0.06 0.25 -1.09
N ASP A 265 0.16 -0.66 -2.07
CA ASP A 265 1.37 -0.83 -2.87
C ASP A 265 1.79 0.51 -3.53
N PRO A 266 2.96 1.07 -3.19
CA PRO A 266 3.37 2.36 -3.71
C PRO A 266 3.47 2.38 -5.23
N ALA A 267 3.20 3.53 -5.84
CA ALA A 267 3.25 3.72 -7.28
C ALA A 267 4.60 3.25 -7.86
N GLY A 268 4.53 2.52 -8.98
CA GLY A 268 5.71 1.98 -9.67
C GLY A 268 6.37 0.75 -9.06
N THR A 269 5.95 0.28 -7.89
CA THR A 269 6.38 -1.03 -7.37
C THR A 269 5.75 -2.17 -8.17
N TYR A 270 6.37 -3.36 -8.18
CA TYR A 270 5.98 -4.44 -9.09
C TYR A 270 4.51 -4.88 -8.97
N PHE A 271 3.95 -4.81 -7.77
CA PHE A 271 2.56 -5.21 -7.50
C PHE A 271 1.57 -4.04 -7.51
N SER A 272 2.05 -2.81 -7.70
CA SER A 272 1.19 -1.65 -7.82
C SER A 272 0.37 -1.72 -9.09
N ASN A 273 -0.93 -1.49 -8.94
CA ASN A 273 -1.91 -1.45 -10.01
C ASN A 273 -2.58 -0.08 -10.11
N ASN A 274 -2.03 0.93 -9.43
CA ASN A 274 -2.55 2.29 -9.41
C ASN A 274 -1.37 3.24 -9.18
N ASP A 275 -1.10 4.06 -10.21
CA ASP A 275 0.10 4.90 -10.27
C ASP A 275 -0.15 6.32 -9.73
N PHE A 276 -1.37 6.62 -9.27
CA PHE A 276 -1.76 8.00 -8.91
C PHE A 276 -2.37 8.14 -7.51
N ALA A 277 -3.11 7.15 -7.00
CA ALA A 277 -3.78 7.26 -5.71
C ALA A 277 -2.95 6.69 -4.53
N THR A 278 -1.96 5.84 -4.83
CA THR A 278 -1.10 5.17 -3.83
C THR A 278 0.10 6.05 -3.46
N PRO A 279 0.83 5.74 -2.37
CA PRO A 279 2.02 6.50 -2.01
C PRO A 279 3.00 6.64 -3.18
N GLY A 280 3.47 7.87 -3.43
CA GLY A 280 4.36 8.17 -4.55
C GLY A 280 3.69 8.50 -5.88
N GLY A 281 2.36 8.41 -5.99
CA GLY A 281 1.63 8.88 -7.17
C GLY A 281 1.63 10.41 -7.29
N GLU A 282 1.81 10.92 -8.51
CA GLU A 282 2.05 12.34 -8.78
C GLU A 282 0.89 13.03 -9.50
N TYR A 283 0.27 12.36 -10.48
CA TYR A 283 -0.81 12.92 -11.28
C TYR A 283 -1.72 11.80 -11.80
N VAL A 284 -2.98 12.15 -12.10
CA VAL A 284 -3.86 11.28 -12.90
C VAL A 284 -3.73 11.69 -14.36
N ALA A 285 -3.33 10.77 -15.22
CA ALA A 285 -3.32 10.98 -16.67
C ALA A 285 -4.72 10.80 -17.27
N LEU A 286 -5.18 11.79 -18.01
CA LEU A 286 -6.46 11.83 -18.73
C LEU A 286 -6.30 11.78 -20.25
N GLY A 287 -5.07 11.61 -20.74
CA GLY A 287 -4.78 11.47 -22.18
C GLY A 287 -5.23 10.14 -22.78
N PHE A 288 -5.82 9.24 -21.99
CA PHE A 288 -6.25 7.91 -22.42
C PHE A 288 -5.20 7.13 -23.24
N GLY A 289 -3.96 7.14 -22.74
CA GLY A 289 -2.85 6.39 -23.33
C GLY A 289 -2.28 7.00 -24.61
N ILE A 290 -2.62 8.23 -24.98
CA ILE A 290 -2.03 8.89 -26.16
C ILE A 290 -0.84 9.81 -25.84
N ILE A 291 -0.64 10.13 -24.57
CA ILE A 291 0.46 10.93 -24.05
C ILE A 291 1.37 9.98 -23.24
N PRO A 292 2.69 9.97 -23.50
CA PRO A 292 3.63 9.19 -22.71
C PRO A 292 3.64 9.65 -21.25
N GLU A 293 3.86 8.72 -20.33
CA GLU A 293 4.06 9.07 -18.93
C GLU A 293 5.48 9.61 -18.69
N TYR A 294 5.65 10.32 -17.59
CA TYR A 294 6.95 10.77 -17.12
C TYR A 294 6.88 10.90 -15.60
N SER A 295 7.76 10.19 -14.90
CA SER A 295 7.87 10.27 -13.44
C SER A 295 8.77 11.44 -13.01
N GLY A 296 8.56 11.94 -11.79
CA GLY A 296 9.30 13.06 -11.25
C GLY A 296 8.78 14.41 -11.72
N ILE A 297 7.51 14.49 -12.10
CA ILE A 297 6.85 15.77 -12.34
C ILE A 297 6.42 16.32 -10.98
N ASP A 298 6.75 17.59 -10.71
CA ASP A 298 6.13 18.30 -9.60
C ASP A 298 4.62 18.43 -9.88
N PRO A 299 3.73 17.80 -9.09
CA PRO A 299 2.30 17.86 -9.32
C PRO A 299 1.74 19.29 -9.38
N ALA A 300 2.38 20.23 -8.68
CA ALA A 300 2.01 21.64 -8.70
C ALA A 300 2.25 22.30 -10.07
N ALA A 301 3.14 21.73 -10.91
CA ALA A 301 3.34 22.20 -12.28
C ALA A 301 2.07 22.07 -13.13
N CYS A 302 1.19 21.11 -12.79
CA CYS A 302 -0.04 20.88 -13.53
C CYS A 302 -1.20 21.80 -13.14
N THR A 303 -1.03 22.62 -12.10
CA THR A 303 -2.04 23.59 -11.62
C THR A 303 -1.57 25.04 -11.73
N LEU A 304 -0.47 25.29 -12.45
CA LEU A 304 0.09 26.65 -12.61
C LEU A 304 -0.82 27.60 -13.40
N PRO A 305 -0.81 28.91 -13.09
CA PRO A 305 -1.44 29.93 -13.92
C PRO A 305 -0.91 29.91 -15.35
N THR A 306 -1.75 30.28 -16.32
CA THR A 306 -1.48 30.20 -17.78
C THR A 306 -0.11 30.75 -18.20
N GLU A 307 0.31 31.89 -17.66
CA GLU A 307 1.59 32.52 -18.02
C GLU A 307 2.81 31.70 -17.55
N GLN A 308 2.72 31.10 -16.36
CA GLN A 308 3.77 30.25 -15.81
C GLN A 308 3.78 28.88 -16.49
N PHE A 309 2.59 28.34 -16.77
CA PHE A 309 2.43 27.10 -17.52
C PHE A 309 3.09 27.20 -18.90
N ALA A 310 2.90 28.32 -19.61
CA ALA A 310 3.51 28.57 -20.91
C ALA A 310 5.04 28.65 -20.88
N ALA A 311 5.66 28.85 -19.71
CA ALA A 311 7.11 28.87 -19.53
C ALA A 311 7.72 27.49 -19.20
N LEU A 312 6.89 26.48 -18.90
CA LEU A 312 7.36 25.11 -18.67
C LEU A 312 8.02 24.50 -19.92
N ASN A 313 8.82 23.45 -19.72
CA ASN A 313 9.32 22.66 -20.84
C ASN A 313 8.13 22.05 -21.63
N PRO A 314 8.16 22.04 -22.97
CA PRO A 314 7.07 21.50 -23.79
C PRO A 314 6.63 20.07 -23.44
N LEU A 315 7.53 19.22 -22.94
CA LEU A 315 7.17 17.88 -22.49
C LEU A 315 6.23 17.94 -21.28
N VAL A 316 6.60 18.72 -20.25
CA VAL A 316 5.78 18.89 -19.03
C VAL A 316 4.45 19.56 -19.36
N GLN A 317 4.43 20.55 -20.27
CA GLN A 317 3.19 21.17 -20.74
C GLN A 317 2.25 20.15 -21.38
N ASN A 318 2.77 19.26 -22.24
CA ASN A 318 1.94 18.24 -22.88
C ASN A 318 1.39 17.24 -21.86
N ILE A 319 2.18 16.83 -20.86
CA ILE A 319 1.71 15.88 -19.84
C ILE A 319 0.67 16.54 -18.94
N CYS A 320 0.98 17.70 -18.36
CA CYS A 320 0.08 18.42 -17.47
C CYS A 320 -1.19 18.93 -18.19
N GLY A 321 -1.12 19.24 -19.48
CA GLY A 321 -2.31 19.63 -20.26
C GLY A 321 -3.36 18.51 -20.38
N PHE A 322 -2.96 17.26 -20.13
CA PHE A 322 -3.84 16.09 -20.11
C PHE A 322 -3.81 15.38 -18.76
N SER A 323 -3.42 16.05 -17.67
CA SER A 323 -3.32 15.44 -16.35
C SER A 323 -3.90 16.33 -15.26
N ILE A 324 -4.30 15.71 -14.15
CA ILE A 324 -4.68 16.40 -12.92
C ILE A 324 -3.59 16.10 -11.90
N GLY A 325 -2.97 17.14 -11.34
CA GLY A 325 -1.91 16.99 -10.32
C GLY A 325 -2.48 16.54 -8.98
N ARG A 326 -1.71 15.71 -8.25
CA ARG A 326 -2.01 15.33 -6.87
C ARG A 326 -1.76 16.49 -5.92
N MET A 327 -2.69 16.71 -5.02
CA MET A 327 -2.60 17.64 -3.91
C MET A 327 -2.36 16.89 -2.60
N THR A 328 -2.06 17.63 -1.55
CA THR A 328 -1.91 17.09 -0.21
C THR A 328 -3.23 16.47 0.25
N THR A 329 -3.14 15.26 0.78
CA THR A 329 -4.22 14.57 1.49
C THR A 329 -4.59 15.37 2.75
N PRO A 330 -5.87 15.73 2.96
CA PRO A 330 -6.32 16.32 4.22
C PRO A 330 -6.04 15.39 5.39
N ASP A 331 -5.69 15.96 6.54
CA ASP A 331 -5.53 15.22 7.79
C ASP A 331 -6.88 14.60 8.20
N THR A 332 -6.81 13.47 8.90
CA THR A 332 -7.95 12.73 9.46
C THR A 332 -7.84 12.74 10.97
N ASP A 333 -8.94 12.95 11.68
CA ASP A 333 -8.95 13.03 13.14
C ASP A 333 -8.49 11.72 13.80
N ASP A 334 -7.79 11.79 14.94
CA ASP A 334 -7.30 10.61 15.65
C ASP A 334 -8.36 10.03 16.61
N ASP A 335 -9.25 10.87 17.11
CA ASP A 335 -10.26 10.59 18.13
C ASP A 335 -11.61 10.16 17.53
N GLY A 336 -12.66 10.06 18.35
CA GLY A 336 -14.01 9.66 17.87
C GLY A 336 -14.19 8.17 17.56
N GLN A 337 -13.12 7.38 17.48
CA GLN A 337 -13.17 5.97 17.06
C GLN A 337 -13.32 4.99 18.24
N TYR A 338 -14.37 4.17 18.23
CA TYR A 338 -14.65 3.20 19.30
C TYR A 338 -15.50 2.02 18.82
N GLY A 339 -15.56 0.96 19.63
CA GLY A 339 -16.46 -0.15 19.34
C GLY A 339 -16.81 -1.00 20.54
N ILE A 340 -17.82 -1.84 20.34
CA ILE A 340 -18.23 -2.89 21.27
C ILE A 340 -18.60 -4.16 20.51
N ALA A 341 -18.23 -5.30 21.07
CA ALA A 341 -18.55 -6.61 20.57
C ALA A 341 -19.15 -7.47 21.69
N PHE A 342 -20.14 -8.28 21.36
CA PHE A 342 -20.70 -9.31 22.23
C PHE A 342 -20.63 -10.65 21.53
N ARG A 343 -20.17 -11.69 22.24
CA ARG A 343 -20.17 -13.06 21.73
C ARG A 343 -20.97 -13.95 22.67
N TYR A 344 -22.00 -14.58 22.13
CA TYR A 344 -22.92 -15.45 22.85
C TYR A 344 -22.79 -16.89 22.36
N TYR A 345 -22.47 -17.80 23.27
CA TYR A 345 -22.34 -19.22 22.99
C TYR A 345 -23.64 -19.97 23.34
N ALA A 346 -24.36 -20.39 22.31
CA ALA A 346 -25.65 -21.07 22.43
C ALA A 346 -25.48 -22.60 22.40
N GLU A 347 -25.23 -23.20 23.57
CA GLU A 347 -25.13 -24.67 23.73
C GLU A 347 -26.37 -25.40 23.17
N ALA A 348 -27.56 -24.87 23.44
CA ALA A 348 -28.84 -25.44 23.00
C ALA A 348 -29.00 -25.47 21.47
N LEU A 349 -28.20 -24.70 20.74
CA LEU A 349 -28.21 -24.63 19.28
C LEU A 349 -26.97 -25.31 18.70
N ASN A 350 -26.64 -26.51 19.19
CA ASN A 350 -25.49 -27.27 18.71
C ASN A 350 -24.18 -26.48 18.81
N ASN A 351 -23.96 -25.85 19.97
CA ASN A 351 -22.76 -25.07 20.25
C ASN A 351 -22.52 -23.92 19.25
N THR A 352 -23.61 -23.29 18.81
CA THR A 352 -23.50 -22.16 17.87
C THR A 352 -23.01 -20.92 18.61
N GLU A 353 -21.96 -20.29 18.09
CA GLU A 353 -21.51 -18.98 18.55
C GLU A 353 -22.17 -17.89 17.72
N PHE A 354 -22.77 -16.90 18.38
CA PHE A 354 -23.31 -15.69 17.78
C PHE A 354 -22.45 -14.49 18.17
N GLY A 355 -22.09 -13.66 17.19
CA GLY A 355 -21.38 -12.41 17.40
C GLY A 355 -22.24 -11.22 17.03
N PHE A 356 -22.29 -10.20 17.88
CA PHE A 356 -22.80 -8.87 17.58
C PHE A 356 -21.67 -7.87 17.72
N TYR A 357 -21.59 -6.91 16.81
CA TYR A 357 -20.54 -5.91 16.79
C TYR A 357 -21.10 -4.55 16.40
N TYR A 358 -20.56 -3.51 17.02
CA TYR A 358 -20.75 -2.12 16.64
C TYR A 358 -19.41 -1.38 16.68
N LEU A 359 -19.14 -0.59 15.65
CA LEU A 359 -17.97 0.28 15.53
C LEU A 359 -18.42 1.65 15.03
N ASN A 360 -17.85 2.70 15.62
CA ASN A 360 -17.72 4.00 15.01
C ASN A 360 -16.24 4.18 14.66
N TYR A 361 -15.91 4.38 13.38
CA TYR A 361 -14.52 4.42 12.91
C TYR A 361 -14.34 5.38 11.75
N HIS A 362 -13.10 5.76 11.46
CA HIS A 362 -12.77 6.52 10.25
C HIS A 362 -12.24 5.57 9.18
N SER A 363 -12.60 5.78 7.91
CA SER A 363 -12.22 4.89 6.82
C SER A 363 -10.70 4.77 6.71
N ARG A 364 -10.16 3.59 7.02
CA ARG A 364 -8.72 3.35 6.83
C ARG A 364 -8.35 3.22 5.34
N LEU A 365 -9.33 2.97 4.47
CA LEU A 365 -9.14 3.02 3.02
C LEU A 365 -9.29 4.46 2.50
N PRO A 366 -8.34 4.96 1.69
CA PRO A 366 -8.46 6.27 1.07
C PRO A 366 -9.54 6.27 -0.02
N LEU A 367 -10.34 7.32 -0.06
CA LEU A 367 -11.17 7.67 -1.20
C LEU A 367 -10.50 8.74 -2.05
N ILE A 368 -10.67 8.69 -3.36
CA ILE A 368 -10.16 9.74 -4.27
C ILE A 368 -11.21 10.84 -4.35
N SER A 369 -10.78 12.05 -4.05
CA SER A 369 -11.58 13.28 -4.14
C SER A 369 -10.83 14.34 -4.93
N GLY A 370 -11.50 15.42 -5.27
CA GLY A 370 -10.89 16.48 -6.05
C GLY A 370 -11.85 17.61 -6.33
N TYR A 371 -11.29 18.76 -6.67
CA TYR A 371 -12.05 19.92 -7.10
C TYR A 371 -11.54 20.39 -8.45
N SER A 372 -12.42 21.07 -9.18
CA SER A 372 -12.04 21.94 -10.29
C SER A 372 -12.50 23.33 -9.93
N LEU A 373 -11.67 24.34 -10.18
CA LEU A 373 -12.15 25.72 -10.12
C LEU A 373 -13.24 25.89 -11.20
N GLY A 374 -14.48 26.13 -10.76
CA GLY A 374 -15.59 26.55 -11.59
C GLY A 374 -15.69 28.07 -11.57
N ASP A 375 -15.89 28.65 -12.76
CA ASP A 375 -16.16 30.06 -13.09
C ASP A 375 -15.33 31.16 -12.39
N ASP A 376 -14.57 31.88 -13.22
CA ASP A 376 -14.06 33.24 -12.94
C ASP A 376 -15.21 34.13 -12.41
N PRO A 377 -15.08 34.80 -11.24
CA PRO A 377 -16.10 35.72 -10.72
C PRO A 377 -16.42 36.91 -11.64
N ASN A 378 -15.56 37.19 -12.62
CA ASN A 378 -15.76 38.20 -13.66
C ASN A 378 -16.12 37.58 -15.03
N GLY A 379 -16.22 36.25 -15.11
CA GLY A 379 -16.68 35.51 -16.27
C GLY A 379 -18.21 35.50 -16.37
N PRO A 380 -18.78 35.19 -17.55
CA PRO A 380 -20.22 35.07 -17.69
C PRO A 380 -20.73 33.97 -16.74
N ALA A 381 -21.70 34.30 -15.88
CA ALA A 381 -22.35 33.34 -14.99
C ALA A 381 -22.88 32.16 -15.82
N PHE A 382 -22.33 30.96 -15.58
CA PHE A 382 -22.34 29.79 -16.47
C PHE A 382 -21.46 29.94 -17.72
N ALA A 383 -20.14 29.80 -17.56
CA ALA A 383 -19.32 29.29 -18.64
C ALA A 383 -19.48 27.74 -18.66
N PRO A 384 -20.03 27.13 -19.71
CA PRO A 384 -20.22 25.69 -19.76
C PRO A 384 -18.89 24.99 -20.09
N ALA A 385 -17.90 25.01 -19.19
CA ALA A 385 -16.77 24.08 -19.16
C ALA A 385 -15.82 24.41 -17.99
N PRO A 386 -15.40 23.45 -17.16
CA PRO A 386 -14.07 23.55 -16.58
C PRO A 386 -13.08 23.70 -17.75
N SER A 387 -12.36 24.81 -17.81
CA SER A 387 -11.61 25.23 -19.01
C SER A 387 -10.37 24.39 -19.31
N SER A 388 -10.00 23.45 -18.44
CA SER A 388 -8.94 22.45 -18.66
C SER A 388 -8.84 21.54 -17.41
N PRO A 389 -8.38 20.27 -17.51
CA PRO A 389 -7.94 19.52 -16.33
C PRO A 389 -6.85 20.25 -15.51
N SER A 390 -6.17 21.24 -16.10
CA SER A 390 -5.13 22.04 -15.45
C SER A 390 -5.63 23.06 -14.41
N THR A 391 -6.95 23.18 -14.18
CA THR A 391 -7.51 24.03 -13.12
C THR A 391 -8.04 23.24 -11.93
N GLY A 392 -7.91 21.90 -12.00
CA GLY A 392 -8.32 21.00 -10.94
C GLY A 392 -7.13 20.31 -10.28
N GLY A 393 -7.39 19.80 -9.08
CA GLY A 393 -6.47 18.94 -8.36
C GLY A 393 -7.25 17.79 -7.72
N TYR A 394 -6.57 16.67 -7.51
CA TYR A 394 -7.14 15.54 -6.77
C TYR A 394 -6.32 15.25 -5.51
N PHE A 395 -6.93 14.63 -4.54
CA PHE A 395 -6.30 14.18 -3.30
C PHE A 395 -6.96 12.89 -2.85
N THR A 396 -6.37 12.21 -1.87
CA THR A 396 -7.08 11.17 -1.13
C THR A 396 -7.66 11.76 0.13
N GLU A 397 -8.78 11.24 0.60
CA GLU A 397 -9.41 11.61 1.88
C GLU A 397 -9.96 10.37 2.57
N HIS A 398 -10.11 10.43 3.89
CA HIS A 398 -10.58 9.32 4.72
C HIS A 398 -11.85 9.77 5.44
N PRO A 399 -13.05 9.34 4.98
CA PRO A 399 -14.29 9.73 5.63
C PRO A 399 -14.33 9.28 7.09
N GLU A 400 -14.74 10.20 7.96
CA GLU A 400 -14.80 10.02 9.40
C GLU A 400 -16.22 9.62 9.89
N ASP A 401 -16.32 9.24 11.17
CA ASP A 401 -17.57 8.88 11.86
C ASP A 401 -18.48 7.85 11.16
N ILE A 402 -17.90 6.76 10.64
CA ILE A 402 -18.65 5.70 9.98
C ILE A 402 -19.19 4.72 11.03
N ASP A 403 -20.51 4.60 11.09
CA ASP A 403 -21.19 3.57 11.88
C ASP A 403 -21.23 2.22 11.14
N LEU A 404 -20.69 1.18 11.77
CA LEU A 404 -20.69 -0.19 11.27
C LEU A 404 -21.33 -1.14 12.29
N TYR A 405 -22.31 -1.91 11.82
CA TYR A 405 -22.97 -2.97 12.60
C TYR A 405 -22.69 -4.32 11.98
N GLY A 406 -22.33 -5.30 12.80
CA GLY A 406 -21.99 -6.66 12.38
C GLY A 406 -22.79 -7.71 13.14
N LEU A 407 -23.20 -8.76 12.43
CA LEU A 407 -23.73 -10.00 13.00
C LEU A 407 -22.98 -11.19 12.40
N SER A 408 -22.57 -12.13 13.24
CA SER A 408 -21.95 -13.39 12.81
C SER A 408 -22.59 -14.58 13.52
N PHE A 409 -22.55 -15.74 12.88
CA PHE A 409 -22.79 -17.01 13.55
C PHE A 409 -21.82 -18.06 13.03
N ASN A 410 -21.32 -18.92 13.91
CA ASN A 410 -20.50 -20.07 13.55
C ASN A 410 -21.10 -21.31 14.22
N THR A 411 -21.33 -22.36 13.43
CA THR A 411 -21.93 -23.61 13.89
C THR A 411 -21.25 -24.80 13.23
N THR A 412 -21.09 -25.88 13.97
CA THR A 412 -20.52 -27.12 13.43
C THR A 412 -21.65 -28.03 12.94
N ILE A 413 -21.76 -28.25 11.63
CA ILE A 413 -22.74 -29.19 11.08
C ILE A 413 -22.10 -30.58 11.06
N ASN A 414 -22.61 -31.50 11.89
CA ASN A 414 -22.18 -32.90 11.92
C ASN A 414 -22.96 -33.78 10.94
#